data_AF-A0A7C1ES29-F1
#
_entry.id   AF-A0A7C1ES29-F1
#
_cell.length_a   1.000
_cell.length_b   1.000
_cell.length_c   1.000
_cell.angle_alpha   90.00
_cell.angle_beta   90.00
_cell.angle_gamma   90.00
#
_symmetry.space_group_name_H-M   'P 1'
#
loop_
_entity.id
_entity.type
_entity.pdbx_description
1 polymer ?
#
loop_
_entity_poly.entity_id
_entity_poly.type
_entity_poly.pdbx_seq_one_letter_code
_entity_poly.pdbx_strand_id
1 'polypeptide(L)' 'MEIPEQALQELKEIHRKLTGEELSNQKVLEVGQNLFRLFFAIHIPIPKNTLADSIEEFLELKALLDDGDSVR' A
#
# COMPACT_ATOMS: atom_id res chain seq x y z
N MET A 1 17.52 -5.47 5.81
CA MET A 1 16.33 -4.84 6.42
C MET A 1 15.77 -5.80 7.43
N GLU A 2 15.54 -5.33 8.64
CA GLU A 2 14.99 -6.12 9.73
C GLU A 2 13.48 -5.90 9.77
N ILE A 3 12.70 -6.98 9.74
CA ILE A 3 11.24 -6.92 9.86
C ILE A 3 10.91 -6.93 11.35
N PRO A 4 10.14 -5.95 11.87
CA PRO A 4 9.76 -5.93 13.28
C PRO A 4 9.07 -7.24 13.70
N GLU A 5 9.42 -7.74 14.88
CA GLU A 5 8.88 -9.02 15.39
C GLU A 5 7.35 -9.01 15.48
N GLN A 6 6.75 -7.89 15.88
CA GLN A 6 5.30 -7.71 15.92
C GLN A 6 4.64 -7.96 14.56
N ALA A 7 5.24 -7.48 13.46
CA ALA A 7 4.72 -7.68 12.11
C ALA A 7 4.80 -9.17 11.69
N LEU A 8 5.82 -9.89 12.14
CA LEU A 8 5.92 -11.33 11.91
C LEU A 8 4.86 -12.10 12.69
N GLN A 9 4.55 -11.69 13.92
CA GLN A 9 3.46 -12.30 14.71
C GLN A 9 2.09 -12.02 14.07
N GLU A 10 1.84 -10.80 13.61
CA GLU A 10 0.62 -10.47 12.89
C GLU A 10 0.45 -11.31 11.61
N LEU A 11 1.52 -11.45 10.81
CA LEU A 11 1.52 -12.31 9.63
C LEU A 11 1.15 -13.76 9.97
N LYS A 12 1.74 -14.28 11.06
CA LYS A 12 1.47 -15.64 11.54
C LYS A 12 0.01 -15.81 11.97
N GLU A 13 -0.55 -14.83 12.68
CA GLU A 13 -1.95 -14.86 13.10
C GLU A 13 -2.92 -14.75 11.93
N ILE A 14 -2.66 -13.86 10.97
CA ILE A 14 -3.48 -13.70 9.75
C ILE A 14 -3.51 -15.01 8.96
N HIS A 15 -2.35 -15.62 8.73
CA HIS A 15 -2.26 -16.90 8.02
C HIS A 15 -3.10 -17.98 8.71
N ARG A 16 -2.95 -18.13 10.02
CA ARG A 16 -3.69 -19.11 10.82
C ARG A 16 -5.20 -18.86 10.76
N LYS A 17 -5.65 -17.61 10.84
CA LYS A 17 -7.08 -17.25 10.74
C LYS A 17 -7.67 -17.61 9.37
N LEU A 18 -6.91 -17.44 8.30
CA LEU A 18 -7.39 -17.66 6.94
C LEU A 18 -7.33 -19.13 6.50
N THR A 19 -6.30 -19.86 6.91
CA THR A 19 -6.01 -21.21 6.41
C THR A 19 -6.29 -22.30 7.44
N GLY A 20 -6.38 -21.94 8.72
CA GLY A 20 -6.38 -22.90 9.83
C GLY A 20 -4.99 -23.47 10.16
N GLU A 21 -3.95 -23.13 9.40
CA GLU A 21 -2.60 -23.69 9.52
C GLU A 21 -1.62 -22.72 10.20
N GLU A 22 -0.75 -23.27 11.05
CA GLU A 22 0.30 -22.51 11.72
C GLU A 22 1.62 -22.60 10.97
N LEU A 23 2.19 -21.44 10.62
CA LEU A 23 3.50 -21.36 10.00
C LEU A 23 4.62 -21.48 11.04
N SER A 24 5.72 -22.13 10.67
CA SER A 24 6.95 -22.09 11.46
C SER A 24 7.55 -20.68 11.45
N ASN A 25 8.30 -20.32 12.49
CA ASN A 25 8.94 -18.99 12.59
C ASN A 25 9.86 -18.71 11.40
N GLN A 26 10.57 -19.74 10.91
CA GLN A 26 11.41 -19.63 9.72
C GLN A 26 10.59 -19.31 8.47
N LYS A 27 9.42 -19.95 8.30
CA LYS A 27 8.57 -19.73 7.14
C LYS A 27 7.89 -18.36 7.18
N VAL A 28 7.46 -17.91 8.36
CA VAL A 28 6.93 -16.55 8.58
C VAL A 28 7.96 -15.50 8.16
N LEU A 29 9.23 -15.67 8.57
CA LEU A 29 10.30 -14.76 8.20
C LEU A 29 10.53 -14.73 6.68
N GLU A 30 10.60 -15.90 6.03
CA GLU A 30 10.77 -16.01 4.58
C GLU A 30 9.63 -15.32 3.82
N VAL A 31 8.39 -15.59 4.20
CA VAL A 31 7.19 -15.00 3.58
C VAL A 31 7.16 -13.49 3.81
N GLY A 32 7.43 -13.02 5.04
CA GLY A 32 7.48 -11.60 5.35
C GLY A 32 8.52 -10.86 4.51
N GLN A 33 9.72 -11.43 4.36
CA GLN A 33 10.77 -10.86 3.50
C GLN A 33 10.35 -10.80 2.03
N ASN A 34 9.70 -11.83 1.53
CA ASN A 34 9.22 -11.87 0.14
C ASN A 34 8.12 -10.83 -0.11
N LEU A 35 7.14 -10.73 0.79
CA LEU A 35 6.08 -9.72 0.70
C LEU A 35 6.65 -8.30 0.74
N PHE A 36 7.61 -8.06 1.62
CA PHE A 36 8.26 -6.77 1.71
C PHE A 36 9.02 -6.42 0.42
N ARG A 37 9.77 -7.37 -0.15
CA ARG A 37 10.44 -7.18 -1.44
C ARG A 37 9.45 -6.89 -2.57
N LEU A 38 8.34 -7.63 -2.61
CA LEU A 38 7.27 -7.40 -3.58
C LEU A 38 6.67 -6.01 -3.43
N PHE A 39 6.40 -5.57 -2.20
CA PHE A 39 5.92 -4.22 -1.94
C PHE A 39 6.86 -3.16 -2.51
N PHE A 40 8.17 -3.26 -2.31
CA PHE A 40 9.13 -2.31 -2.91
C PHE A 40 9.26 -2.44 -4.42
N ALA A 41 9.04 -3.64 -4.98
CA ALA A 41 9.08 -3.85 -6.42
C ALA A 41 7.86 -3.23 -7.13
N ILE A 42 6.67 -3.28 -6.51
CA ILE A 42 5.43 -2.75 -7.09
C ILE A 42 5.15 -1.31 -6.68
N HIS A 43 5.60 -0.89 -5.49
CA HIS A 43 5.47 0.48 -5.05
C HIS A 43 6.54 1.31 -5.73
N ILE A 44 6.20 1.81 -6.93
CA ILE A 44 6.93 2.91 -7.54
C ILE A 44 6.76 4.10 -6.58
N PRO A 45 7.85 4.62 -5.98
CA PRO A 45 7.73 5.82 -5.17
C PRO A 45 7.26 6.95 -6.07
N ILE A 46 6.07 7.49 -5.82
CA ILE A 46 5.60 8.68 -6.53
C ILE A 46 6.57 9.80 -6.14
N PRO A 47 7.34 10.38 -7.08
CA PRO A 47 8.15 11.54 -6.78
C PRO A 47 7.25 12.60 -6.15
N LYS A 48 7.65 13.19 -5.02
CA LYS A 48 6.82 14.12 -4.22
C LYS A 48 6.18 15.25 -5.05
N ASN A 49 6.89 15.66 -6.08
CA ASN A 49 6.48 16.63 -7.09
C ASN A 49 5.28 16.15 -7.92
N THR A 50 5.28 14.91 -8.42
CA THR A 50 4.18 14.33 -9.20
C THR A 50 2.86 14.25 -8.44
N LEU A 51 2.88 14.00 -7.12
CA LEU A 51 1.65 13.92 -6.34
C LEU A 51 1.00 15.30 -6.17
N ALA A 52 1.81 16.35 -5.98
CA ALA A 52 1.32 17.72 -5.92
C ALA A 52 0.74 18.14 -7.27
N ASP A 53 1.46 17.86 -8.36
CA ASP A 53 1.02 18.16 -9.73
C ASP A 53 -0.29 17.43 -10.08
N SER A 54 -0.42 16.14 -9.72
CA SER A 54 -1.65 15.36 -9.96
C SER A 54 -2.84 15.80 -9.09
N ILE A 55 -2.58 16.31 -7.88
CA ILE A 55 -3.64 16.85 -7.02
C ILE A 55 -4.10 18.22 -7.54
N GLU A 56 -3.17 19.08 -7.99
CA GLU A 56 -3.48 20.38 -8.58
C GLU A 56 -4.29 20.22 -9.87
N GLU A 57 -3.86 19.33 -10.77
CA GLU A 57 -4.56 19.03 -12.03
C GLU A 57 -5.99 18.47 -11.77
N PHE A 58 -6.17 17.65 -10.73
CA PHE A 58 -7.48 17.16 -10.31
C PHE A 58 -8.38 18.29 -9.76
N LEU A 59 -7.83 19.21 -8.98
CA LEU A 59 -8.57 20.34 -8.42
C LEU A 59 -8.98 21.34 -9.51
N GLU A 60 -8.13 21.58 -10.51
CA GLU A 60 -8.44 22.40 -11.68
C GLU A 60 -9.57 21.79 -12.52
N LEU A 61 -9.49 20.49 -12.81
CA LEU A 61 -10.56 19.77 -13.51
C LEU A 61 -11.90 19.84 -12.76
N LYS A 62 -11.86 19.71 -11.42
CA LYS A 62 -13.07 19.82 -10.59
C LYS A 62 -13.67 21.22 -10.67
N ALA A 63 -12.85 22.27 -10.59
CA ALA A 63 -13.33 23.65 -10.67
C ALA A 63 -14.00 23.95 -12.03
N LEU A 64 -13.43 23.44 -13.13
CA LEU A 64 -14.04 23.57 -14.47
C LEU A 64 -15.39 22.85 -14.60
N LEU A 65 -15.55 21.72 -13.91
CA LEU A 65 -16.82 20.98 -13.89
C LEU A 65 -17.87 21.67 -13.01
N ASP A 66 -17.47 22.21 -11.85
CA ASP A 66 -18.35 22.93 -10.93
C ASP A 66 -18.82 24.28 -11.51
N ASP A 67 -17.96 24.99 -12.26
CA ASP A 67 -18.33 26.24 -12.96
C ASP A 67 -19.23 25.97 -14.19
N GLY A 68 -19.10 24.81 -14.84
CA GLY A 68 -19.92 24.41 -15.98
C GLY A 68 -21.39 24.14 -15.64
N ASP A 69 -21.70 23.82 -14.38
CA ASP A 69 -23.07 23.60 -13.88
C ASP A 69 -23.78 24.89 -13.44
N SER A 70 -23.08 26.04 -13.40
CA SER A 70 -23.62 27.33 -12.96
C SER A 70 -24.41 28.12 -14.03
N VAL A 71 -24.54 27.59 -15.25
CA VAL A 71 -25.20 28.25 -16.41
C VAL A 71 -26.47 27.50 -16.87
N ARG A 72 -27.22 26.86 -15.97
CA ARG A 72 -28.55 26.31 -16.27
C ARG A 72 -29.64 26.80 -15.32
#